data_AF-A0A942RHY0-F1
#
_entry.id   AF-A0A942RHY0-F1
#
_cell.length_a   1.000
_cell.length_b   1.000
_cell.length_c   1.000
_cell.angle_alpha   90.00
_cell.angle_beta   90.00
_cell.angle_gamma   90.00
#
_symmetry.space_group_name_H-M   'P 1'
#
loop_
_entity.id
_entity.type
_entity.pdbx_description
1 polymer ?
#
loop_
_entity_poly.entity_id
_entity_poly.type
_entity_poly.pdbx_seq_one_letter_code
_entity_poly.pdbx_strand_id
1 'polypeptide(L)'
;MKQFVRDLKVGVAVDSEFLVTEKSLVSFNQPNRSGEQFLRMTLADISGTVRAVVWEKGPEVASKFKTGDIVHVRGEVGEYRGLQLVIYSLEAVSNAERRYFQAVAPRDESDMLAELNNVLGAVADPFLGRLLRAFFEDEEFLSRFAKAPAARSVHHNYLGGLLEHSLEVASFCRHILTLYPNLNASLLYSGALLHDIGKIDEYDVNSLTFELTTRGKLLGHISLGKEMIDKELAVIDCFPEELGMELSHLILSHHGHKEWGSPEVPKTFEAFALFHADLTSARLNQFAKVVSRGSDATGWTEWDRLLDRSVFLGLVNADTG
;
A
#
# COMPACT_ATOMS: atom_id res chain seq x y z
N MET A 1 -20.35 -17.04 12.33
CA MET A 1 -20.37 -15.56 12.25
C MET A 1 -18.92 -15.12 12.27
N LYS A 2 -18.44 -14.25 11.36
CA LYS A 2 -17.04 -13.79 11.35
C LYS A 2 -16.75 -13.07 12.67
N GLN A 3 -15.69 -13.50 13.36
CA GLN A 3 -15.12 -12.78 14.50
C GLN A 3 -13.93 -11.98 13.98
N PHE A 4 -13.94 -10.66 14.17
CA PHE A 4 -12.83 -9.80 13.75
C PHE A 4 -11.74 -9.73 14.80
N VAL A 5 -10.49 -9.52 14.36
CA VAL A 5 -9.34 -9.37 15.27
C VAL A 5 -9.60 -8.31 16.34
N ARG A 6 -10.16 -7.16 15.99
CA ARG A 6 -10.49 -6.08 16.95
C ARG A 6 -11.44 -6.49 18.07
N ASP A 7 -12.24 -7.53 17.85
CA ASP A 7 -13.26 -8.00 18.79
C ASP A 7 -12.75 -9.14 19.69
N LEU A 8 -11.54 -9.64 19.46
CA LEU A 8 -10.94 -10.72 20.24
C LEU A 8 -10.54 -10.24 21.64
N LYS A 9 -10.93 -11.01 22.66
CA LYS A 9 -10.63 -10.76 24.07
C LYS A 9 -10.21 -12.06 24.76
N VAL A 10 -9.40 -11.96 25.81
CA VAL A 10 -8.95 -13.13 26.59
C VAL A 10 -10.15 -13.95 27.07
N GLY A 11 -10.07 -15.28 26.95
CA GLY A 11 -11.11 -16.24 27.33
C GLY A 11 -12.23 -16.42 26.29
N VAL A 12 -12.16 -15.73 25.15
CA VAL A 12 -13.13 -15.90 24.06
C VAL A 12 -12.73 -17.09 23.19
N ALA A 13 -13.68 -18.01 22.99
CA ALA A 13 -13.57 -19.04 21.96
C ALA A 13 -13.65 -18.42 20.57
N VAL A 14 -12.79 -18.88 19.67
CA VAL A 14 -12.71 -18.44 18.28
C VAL A 14 -13.11 -19.58 17.37
N ASP A 15 -14.02 -19.31 16.44
CA ASP A 15 -14.44 -20.16 15.34
C ASP A 15 -14.70 -19.25 14.13
N SER A 16 -13.62 -18.92 13.41
CA SER A 16 -13.64 -17.85 12.39
C SER A 16 -12.48 -17.98 11.40
N GLU A 17 -12.59 -17.26 10.28
CA GLU A 17 -11.57 -17.21 9.23
C GLU A 17 -10.60 -16.04 9.43
N PHE A 18 -9.33 -16.27 9.08
CA PHE A 18 -8.24 -15.27 9.12
C PHE A 18 -7.25 -15.48 7.98
N LEU A 19 -6.62 -14.40 7.52
CA LEU A 19 -5.51 -14.42 6.58
C LEU A 19 -4.21 -14.75 7.31
N VAL A 20 -3.41 -15.67 6.79
CA VAL A 20 -2.07 -15.95 7.31
C VAL A 20 -1.07 -14.96 6.72
N THR A 21 -0.56 -14.03 7.52
CA THR A 21 0.44 -13.05 7.05
C THR A 21 1.88 -13.49 7.33
N GLU A 22 2.09 -14.31 8.36
CA GLU A 22 3.38 -14.87 8.71
C GLU A 22 3.22 -16.28 9.31
N LYS A 23 4.20 -17.16 9.06
CA LYS A 23 4.30 -18.46 9.74
C LYS A 23 5.76 -18.85 9.96
N SER A 24 6.06 -19.47 11.10
CA SER A 24 7.39 -19.96 11.45
C SER A 24 7.29 -21.19 12.33
N LEU A 25 8.11 -22.22 12.05
CA LEU A 25 8.29 -23.36 12.96
C LEU A 25 9.33 -22.99 14.02
N VAL A 26 9.01 -23.27 15.27
CA VAL A 26 9.86 -22.95 16.43
C VAL A 26 10.04 -24.21 17.25
N SER A 27 11.28 -24.55 17.58
CA SER A 27 11.59 -25.71 18.42
C SER A 27 11.17 -25.48 19.86
N PHE A 28 10.70 -26.53 20.53
CA PHE A 28 10.47 -26.48 21.97
C PHE A 28 11.80 -26.46 22.74
N ASN A 29 11.88 -25.61 23.76
CA ASN A 29 13.05 -25.53 24.65
C ASN A 29 12.95 -26.48 25.85
N GLN A 30 11.82 -27.17 26.02
CA GLN A 30 11.56 -28.04 27.16
C GLN A 30 12.17 -29.44 26.92
N PRO A 31 12.90 -30.03 27.88
CA PRO A 31 13.56 -31.33 27.68
C PRO A 31 12.61 -32.46 27.29
N ASN A 32 11.39 -32.46 27.82
CA ASN A 32 10.36 -33.46 27.53
C ASN A 32 9.73 -33.35 26.14
N ARG A 33 9.99 -32.25 25.41
CA ARG A 33 9.55 -32.01 24.03
C ARG A 33 10.73 -31.76 23.09
N SER A 34 11.91 -32.24 23.47
CA SER A 34 13.14 -32.03 22.71
C SER A 34 13.01 -32.64 21.30
N GLY A 35 13.29 -31.83 20.28
CA GLY A 35 13.16 -32.22 18.87
C GLY A 35 11.78 -31.97 18.26
N GLU A 36 10.77 -31.64 19.07
CA GLU A 36 9.48 -31.20 18.56
C GLU A 36 9.50 -29.71 18.18
N GLN A 37 8.61 -29.34 17.26
CA GLN A 37 8.40 -27.95 16.83
C GLN A 37 6.92 -27.59 16.94
N PHE A 38 6.65 -26.37 17.40
CA PHE A 38 5.34 -25.76 17.31
C PHE A 38 5.30 -24.74 16.17
N LEU A 39 4.09 -24.43 15.72
CA LEU A 39 3.86 -23.45 14.67
C LEU A 39 3.44 -22.13 15.30
N ARG A 40 4.21 -21.08 15.05
CA ARG A 40 3.87 -19.70 15.38
C ARG A 40 3.45 -18.97 14.11
N MET A 41 2.41 -18.15 14.22
CA MET A 41 1.85 -17.42 13.08
C MET A 41 1.45 -16.00 13.47
N THR A 42 1.28 -15.16 12.47
CA THR A 42 0.53 -13.92 12.54
C THR A 42 -0.70 -14.08 11.64
N LEU A 43 -1.87 -13.88 12.23
CA LEU A 43 -3.16 -13.92 11.56
C LEU A 43 -3.70 -12.50 11.42
N ALA A 44 -4.43 -12.23 10.34
CA ALA A 44 -4.94 -10.90 10.05
C ALA A 44 -6.36 -10.93 9.49
N ASP A 45 -7.04 -9.81 9.65
CA ASP A 45 -8.18 -9.38 8.85
C ASP A 45 -8.14 -7.86 8.70
N ILE A 46 -9.13 -7.24 8.06
CA ILE A 46 -9.17 -5.79 7.84
C ILE A 46 -9.16 -4.97 9.14
N SER A 47 -9.44 -5.58 10.29
CA SER A 47 -9.50 -4.90 11.59
C SER A 47 -8.17 -4.92 12.35
N GLY A 48 -7.21 -5.75 11.95
CA GLY A 48 -5.91 -5.82 12.61
C GLY A 48 -5.21 -7.17 12.47
N THR A 49 -4.18 -7.37 13.30
CA THR A 49 -3.41 -8.62 13.37
C THR A 49 -3.41 -9.21 14.77
N VAL A 50 -3.33 -10.53 14.87
CA VAL A 50 -3.21 -11.27 16.13
C VAL A 50 -2.15 -12.36 15.98
N ARG A 51 -1.31 -12.52 17.01
CA ARG A 51 -0.36 -13.64 17.05
C ARG A 51 -1.12 -14.92 17.35
N ALA A 52 -0.73 -16.01 16.71
CA ALA A 52 -1.33 -17.30 16.92
C ALA A 52 -0.28 -18.41 17.11
N VAL A 53 -0.67 -19.47 17.81
CA VAL A 53 0.18 -20.62 18.07
C VAL A 53 -0.60 -21.93 17.94
N VAL A 54 0.01 -22.91 17.26
CA VAL A 54 -0.41 -24.31 17.27
C VAL A 54 0.69 -25.11 17.94
N TRP A 55 0.42 -25.59 19.15
CA TRP A 55 1.41 -26.29 19.97
C TRP A 55 1.73 -27.69 19.46
N GLU A 56 0.71 -28.41 19.01
CA GLU A 56 0.83 -29.81 18.62
C GLU A 56 0.99 -29.96 17.11
N LYS A 57 1.86 -30.88 16.68
CA LYS A 57 2.04 -31.24 15.27
C LYS A 57 2.35 -30.05 14.35
N GLY A 58 3.13 -29.07 14.84
CA GLY A 58 3.45 -27.84 14.12
C GLY A 58 3.86 -28.06 12.65
N PRO A 59 4.84 -28.93 12.33
CA PRO A 59 5.25 -29.21 10.95
C PRO A 59 4.14 -29.78 10.05
N GLU A 60 3.28 -30.65 10.59
CA GLU A 60 2.17 -31.25 9.86
C GLU A 60 1.08 -30.22 9.54
N VAL A 61 0.77 -29.33 10.49
CA VAL A 61 -0.21 -28.27 10.28
C VAL A 61 0.35 -27.23 9.29
N ALA A 62 1.63 -26.86 9.44
CA ALA A 62 2.29 -25.87 8.61
C ALA A 62 2.39 -26.27 7.13
N SER A 63 2.33 -27.56 6.79
CA SER A 63 2.41 -28.03 5.39
C SER A 63 1.08 -27.94 4.64
N LYS A 64 -0.04 -27.73 5.34
CA LYS A 64 -1.41 -27.73 4.76
C LYS A 64 -1.81 -26.40 4.11
N PHE A 65 -1.03 -25.34 4.31
CA PHE A 65 -1.29 -23.99 3.79
C PHE A 65 0.01 -23.21 3.69
N LYS A 66 -0.01 -22.05 3.03
CA LYS A 66 1.11 -21.10 2.92
C LYS A 66 0.72 -19.71 3.44
N THR A 67 1.72 -18.85 3.62
CA THR A 67 1.47 -17.43 3.82
C THR A 67 0.65 -16.89 2.65
N GLY A 68 -0.32 -16.02 2.92
CA GLY A 68 -1.28 -15.50 1.95
C GLY A 68 -2.58 -16.32 1.85
N ASP A 69 -2.61 -17.54 2.38
CA ASP A 69 -3.84 -18.33 2.42
C ASP A 69 -4.77 -17.85 3.54
N ILE A 70 -6.07 -18.05 3.33
CA ILE A 70 -7.09 -17.88 4.37
C ILE A 70 -7.28 -19.22 5.06
N VAL A 71 -7.34 -19.18 6.39
CA VAL A 71 -7.53 -20.37 7.23
C VAL A 71 -8.73 -20.17 8.14
N HIS A 72 -9.54 -21.21 8.28
CA HIS A 72 -10.57 -21.32 9.28
C HIS A 72 -9.95 -21.89 10.56
N VAL A 73 -10.07 -21.16 11.66
CA VAL A 73 -9.41 -21.51 12.93
C VAL A 73 -10.44 -21.74 14.02
N ARG A 74 -10.21 -22.80 14.81
CA ARG A 74 -10.86 -23.00 16.10
C ARG A 74 -9.84 -22.97 17.21
N GLY A 75 -10.10 -22.17 18.23
CA GLY A 75 -9.14 -21.92 19.30
C GLY A 75 -9.70 -21.07 20.43
N GLU A 76 -8.81 -20.64 21.30
CA GLU A 76 -9.13 -19.76 22.43
C GLU A 76 -8.11 -18.63 22.52
N VAL A 77 -8.58 -17.42 22.78
CA VAL A 77 -7.72 -16.26 22.98
C VAL A 77 -7.15 -16.31 24.39
N GLY A 78 -5.83 -16.42 24.48
CA GLY A 78 -5.06 -16.26 25.70
C GLY A 78 -4.27 -14.96 25.72
N GLU A 79 -3.42 -14.83 26.73
CA GLU A 79 -2.49 -13.71 26.89
C GLU A 79 -1.06 -14.23 27.02
N TYR A 80 -0.19 -13.79 26.11
CA TYR A 80 1.24 -14.05 26.17
C TYR A 80 2.00 -12.89 25.52
N ARG A 81 2.52 -11.97 26.35
CA ARG A 81 3.13 -10.69 25.90
C ARG A 81 2.16 -9.86 25.05
N GLY A 82 0.88 -9.82 25.44
CA GLY A 82 -0.27 -9.32 24.64
C GLY A 82 -1.19 -10.46 24.17
N LEU A 83 -2.26 -10.13 23.45
CA LEU A 83 -3.22 -11.14 22.93
C LEU A 83 -2.50 -12.20 22.08
N GLN A 84 -2.88 -13.47 22.29
CA GLN A 84 -2.41 -14.59 21.49
C GLN A 84 -3.53 -15.62 21.32
N LEU A 85 -3.80 -16.03 20.09
CA LEU A 85 -4.74 -17.10 19.79
C LEU A 85 -4.06 -18.48 19.88
N VAL A 86 -4.54 -19.34 20.77
CA VAL A 86 -4.12 -20.74 20.82
C VAL A 86 -5.07 -21.56 19.96
N ILE A 87 -4.53 -22.19 18.92
CA ILE A 87 -5.32 -22.89 17.89
C ILE A 87 -5.27 -24.39 18.12
N TYR A 88 -6.44 -25.01 18.16
CA TYR A 88 -6.61 -26.47 18.31
C TYR A 88 -6.98 -27.14 16.97
N SER A 89 -7.60 -26.41 16.05
CA SER A 89 -7.96 -26.88 14.72
C SER A 89 -7.82 -25.76 13.69
N LEU A 90 -7.27 -26.10 12.53
CA LEU A 90 -7.00 -25.17 11.43
C LEU A 90 -7.16 -25.88 10.09
N GLU A 91 -7.91 -25.26 9.19
CA GLU A 91 -8.12 -25.75 7.82
C GLU A 91 -7.99 -24.60 6.82
N ALA A 92 -7.39 -24.86 5.66
CA ALA A 92 -7.29 -23.88 4.58
C ALA A 92 -8.66 -23.66 3.91
N VAL A 93 -8.98 -22.41 3.58
CA VAL A 93 -10.24 -22.03 2.94
C VAL A 93 -9.96 -21.46 1.56
N SER A 94 -10.58 -22.04 0.53
CA SER A 94 -10.41 -21.60 -0.86
C SER A 94 -11.42 -20.53 -1.30
N ASN A 95 -12.63 -20.51 -0.72
CA ASN A 95 -13.74 -19.66 -1.15
C ASN A 95 -14.14 -18.64 -0.07
N ALA A 96 -13.15 -17.98 0.51
CA ALA A 96 -13.39 -16.98 1.55
C ALA A 96 -13.72 -15.60 0.97
N GLU A 97 -14.49 -14.82 1.71
CA GLU A 97 -14.91 -13.48 1.29
C GLU A 97 -13.76 -12.46 1.45
N ARG A 98 -13.12 -12.10 0.33
CA ARG A 98 -11.94 -11.20 0.30
C ARG A 98 -12.10 -9.91 1.11
N ARG A 99 -13.31 -9.35 1.15
CA ARG A 99 -13.62 -8.09 1.87
C ARG A 99 -13.28 -8.10 3.36
N TYR A 100 -13.16 -9.27 3.98
CA TYR A 100 -12.74 -9.38 5.37
C TYR A 100 -11.23 -9.34 5.56
N PHE A 101 -10.43 -9.54 4.50
CA PHE A 101 -8.98 -9.74 4.62
C PHE A 101 -8.17 -8.71 3.84
N GLN A 102 -8.79 -8.00 2.91
CA GLN A 102 -8.14 -7.00 2.08
C GLN A 102 -8.93 -5.70 2.17
N ALA A 103 -8.29 -4.65 2.67
CA ALA A 103 -8.89 -3.33 2.74
C ALA A 103 -9.04 -2.74 1.33
N VAL A 104 -10.01 -1.84 1.19
CA VAL A 104 -10.27 -1.05 -0.02
C VAL A 104 -10.09 0.44 0.32
N ALA A 105 -9.91 1.27 -0.70
CA ALA A 105 -9.86 2.71 -0.52
C ALA A 105 -11.10 3.20 0.25
N PRO A 106 -10.94 4.16 1.18
CA PRO A 106 -12.06 4.73 1.92
C PRO A 106 -12.94 5.62 1.04
N ARG A 107 -12.40 6.12 -0.07
CA ARG A 107 -13.10 6.88 -1.09
C ARG A 107 -13.84 5.95 -2.05
N ASP A 108 -15.00 6.38 -2.53
CA ASP A 108 -15.76 5.66 -3.54
C ASP A 108 -15.02 5.61 -4.88
N GLU A 109 -14.99 4.44 -5.52
CA GLU A 109 -14.27 4.24 -6.78
C GLU A 109 -14.85 5.11 -7.91
N SER A 110 -16.17 5.27 -7.99
CA SER A 110 -16.80 6.07 -9.05
C SER A 110 -16.48 7.56 -8.90
N ASP A 111 -16.41 8.07 -7.68
CA ASP A 111 -15.99 9.44 -7.40
C ASP A 111 -14.52 9.66 -7.78
N MET A 112 -13.64 8.70 -7.48
CA MET A 112 -12.22 8.76 -7.85
C MET A 112 -12.04 8.71 -9.37
N LEU A 113 -12.79 7.86 -10.07
CA LEU A 113 -12.75 7.80 -11.54
C LEU A 113 -13.29 9.09 -12.18
N ALA A 114 -14.31 9.72 -11.59
CA ALA A 114 -14.78 11.03 -12.03
C ALA A 114 -13.71 12.11 -11.82
N GLU A 115 -13.01 12.10 -10.67
CA GLU A 115 -11.89 13.01 -10.41
C GLU A 115 -10.74 12.79 -11.40
N LEU A 116 -10.38 11.53 -11.68
CA LEU A 116 -9.37 11.19 -12.68
C LEU A 116 -9.70 11.82 -14.04
N ASN A 117 -10.95 11.66 -14.50
CA ASN A 117 -11.41 12.28 -15.75
C ASN A 117 -11.29 13.81 -15.74
N ASN A 118 -11.54 14.46 -14.60
CA ASN A 118 -11.34 15.90 -14.45
C ASN A 118 -9.86 16.30 -14.56
N VAL A 119 -8.94 15.53 -13.96
CA VAL A 119 -7.49 15.78 -14.08
C VAL A 119 -7.04 15.56 -15.52
N LEU A 120 -7.50 14.50 -16.19
CA LEU A 120 -7.23 14.25 -17.61
C LEU A 120 -7.69 15.41 -18.50
N GLY A 121 -8.88 15.98 -18.23
CA GLY A 121 -9.41 17.13 -18.95
C GLY A 121 -8.66 18.44 -18.71
N ALA A 122 -7.87 18.55 -17.64
CA ALA A 122 -7.04 19.72 -17.34
C ALA A 122 -5.69 19.73 -18.07
N VAL A 123 -5.33 18.63 -18.73
CA VAL A 123 -4.09 18.50 -19.51
C VAL A 123 -4.30 19.11 -20.90
N ALA A 124 -3.78 20.33 -21.08
CA ALA A 124 -3.93 21.10 -22.30
C ALA A 124 -2.91 20.71 -23.40
N ASP A 125 -1.75 20.19 -23.02
CA ASP A 125 -0.76 19.74 -23.99
C ASP A 125 -1.29 18.53 -24.79
N PRO A 126 -1.33 18.59 -26.13
CA PRO A 126 -1.97 17.57 -26.95
C PRO A 126 -1.20 16.24 -26.97
N PHE A 127 0.11 16.24 -26.77
CA PHE A 127 0.93 15.02 -26.76
C PHE A 127 0.79 14.29 -25.44
N LEU A 128 0.89 15.00 -24.32
CA LEU A 128 0.63 14.46 -22.99
C LEU A 128 -0.81 13.99 -22.83
N GLY A 129 -1.78 14.75 -23.37
CA GLY A 129 -3.18 14.33 -23.38
C GLY A 129 -3.41 13.04 -24.17
N ARG A 130 -2.70 12.84 -25.30
CA ARG A 130 -2.74 11.57 -26.05
C ARG A 130 -2.12 10.43 -25.25
N LEU A 131 -0.97 10.65 -24.62
CA LEU A 131 -0.30 9.67 -23.78
C LEU A 131 -1.19 9.20 -22.63
N LEU A 132 -1.81 10.12 -21.90
CA LEU A 132 -2.68 9.78 -20.79
C LEU A 132 -3.94 9.02 -21.26
N ARG A 133 -4.54 9.40 -22.38
CA ARG A 133 -5.66 8.65 -22.96
C ARG A 133 -5.25 7.22 -23.35
N ALA A 134 -4.06 7.03 -23.93
CA ALA A 134 -3.57 5.71 -24.28
C ALA A 134 -3.53 4.75 -23.08
N PHE A 135 -3.23 5.27 -21.88
CA PHE A 135 -3.33 4.49 -20.64
C PHE A 135 -4.75 4.39 -20.10
N PHE A 136 -5.43 5.52 -19.88
CA PHE A 136 -6.64 5.55 -19.06
C PHE A 136 -7.95 5.31 -19.83
N GLU A 137 -7.93 5.29 -21.16
CA GLU A 137 -9.06 4.81 -22.00
C GLU A 137 -8.97 3.30 -22.29
N ASP A 138 -7.84 2.66 -21.98
CA ASP A 138 -7.74 1.19 -21.96
C ASP A 138 -8.43 0.65 -20.69
N GLU A 139 -9.56 -0.05 -20.89
CA GLU A 139 -10.36 -0.60 -19.79
C GLU A 139 -9.59 -1.60 -18.92
N GLU A 140 -8.69 -2.39 -19.50
CA GLU A 140 -7.88 -3.35 -18.76
C GLU A 140 -6.85 -2.62 -17.88
N PHE A 141 -6.14 -1.65 -18.46
CA PHE A 141 -5.20 -0.82 -17.71
C PHE A 141 -5.90 -0.07 -16.57
N LEU A 142 -7.01 0.63 -16.88
CA LEU A 142 -7.75 1.42 -15.90
C LEU A 142 -8.25 0.54 -14.74
N SER A 143 -8.80 -0.64 -15.05
CA SER A 143 -9.26 -1.61 -14.05
C SER A 143 -8.12 -2.09 -13.15
N ARG A 144 -6.92 -2.31 -13.71
CA ARG A 144 -5.73 -2.70 -12.93
C ARG A 144 -5.22 -1.54 -12.06
N PHE A 145 -5.15 -0.34 -12.62
CA PHE A 145 -4.72 0.87 -11.92
C PHE A 145 -5.65 1.21 -10.75
N ALA A 146 -6.97 1.16 -10.97
CA ALA A 146 -8.00 1.42 -9.97
C ALA A 146 -8.08 0.35 -8.86
N LYS A 147 -7.44 -0.81 -9.03
CA LYS A 147 -7.39 -1.88 -8.02
C LYS A 147 -6.01 -2.02 -7.36
N ALA A 148 -4.96 -1.47 -7.96
CA ALA A 148 -3.61 -1.60 -7.43
C ALA A 148 -3.44 -0.85 -6.09
N PRO A 149 -2.58 -1.35 -5.18
CA PRO A 149 -2.15 -0.62 -4.00
C PRO A 149 -1.08 0.43 -4.35
N ALA A 150 -0.98 1.51 -3.57
CA ALA A 150 0.17 2.42 -3.71
C ALA A 150 1.39 1.92 -2.91
N ALA A 151 1.21 1.05 -1.91
CA ALA A 151 2.32 0.49 -1.16
C ALA A 151 1.95 -0.86 -0.55
N ARG A 152 2.96 -1.66 -0.19
CA ARG A 152 2.74 -2.92 0.52
C ARG A 152 2.50 -2.76 2.02
N SER A 153 3.24 -1.86 2.67
CA SER A 153 3.25 -1.70 4.14
C SER A 153 3.13 -0.25 4.61
N VAL A 154 3.21 0.70 3.69
CA VAL A 154 3.15 2.14 3.94
C VAL A 154 1.78 2.65 3.42
N HIS A 155 1.42 3.93 3.61
CA HIS A 155 0.16 4.57 3.19
C HIS A 155 -0.46 4.05 1.85
N HIS A 156 -1.80 4.05 1.78
CA HIS A 156 -2.60 3.45 0.69
C HIS A 156 -2.28 1.98 0.33
N ASN A 157 -2.03 1.13 1.33
CA ASN A 157 -1.83 -0.31 1.18
C ASN A 157 -3.14 -1.12 1.10
N TYR A 158 -4.01 -0.74 0.17
CA TYR A 158 -5.32 -1.34 -0.05
C TYR A 158 -5.69 -1.29 -1.53
N LEU A 159 -6.73 -2.03 -1.92
CA LEU A 159 -7.25 -1.98 -3.28
C LEU A 159 -7.73 -0.55 -3.61
N GLY A 160 -7.30 -0.04 -4.75
CA GLY A 160 -7.56 1.35 -5.17
C GLY A 160 -6.67 2.40 -4.52
N GLY A 161 -5.68 1.96 -3.74
CA GLY A 161 -4.72 2.88 -3.13
C GLY A 161 -3.87 3.64 -4.15
N LEU A 162 -3.51 3.02 -5.28
CA LEU A 162 -2.72 3.68 -6.32
C LEU A 162 -3.49 4.86 -6.95
N LEU A 163 -4.74 4.63 -7.35
CA LEU A 163 -5.60 5.68 -7.89
C LEU A 163 -5.81 6.82 -6.88
N GLU A 164 -6.14 6.50 -5.64
CA GLU A 164 -6.32 7.52 -4.59
C GLU A 164 -5.05 8.35 -4.39
N HIS A 165 -3.90 7.70 -4.30
CA HIS A 165 -2.62 8.37 -4.11
C HIS A 165 -2.26 9.27 -5.30
N SER A 166 -2.38 8.79 -6.54
CA SER A 166 -2.12 9.60 -7.73
C SER A 166 -3.03 10.83 -7.82
N LEU A 167 -4.31 10.72 -7.42
CA LEU A 167 -5.22 11.86 -7.33
C LEU A 167 -4.85 12.83 -6.21
N GLU A 168 -4.40 12.32 -5.06
CA GLU A 168 -3.90 13.15 -3.97
C GLU A 168 -2.66 13.96 -4.39
N VAL A 169 -1.69 13.31 -5.06
CA VAL A 169 -0.50 13.96 -5.63
C VAL A 169 -0.92 15.00 -6.68
N ALA A 170 -1.86 14.68 -7.57
CA ALA A 170 -2.38 15.64 -8.55
C ALA A 170 -3.05 16.85 -7.88
N SER A 171 -3.74 16.64 -6.76
CA SER A 171 -4.31 17.72 -5.96
C SER A 171 -3.22 18.60 -5.32
N PHE A 172 -2.14 18.03 -4.78
CA PHE A 172 -0.99 18.82 -4.31
C PHE A 172 -0.35 19.61 -5.45
N CYS A 173 -0.14 19.00 -6.62
CA CYS A 173 0.35 19.67 -7.81
C CYS A 173 -0.55 20.86 -8.22
N ARG A 174 -1.87 20.69 -8.16
CA ARG A 174 -2.83 21.78 -8.41
C ARG A 174 -2.62 22.95 -7.45
N HIS A 175 -2.39 22.70 -6.16
CA HIS A 175 -2.11 23.76 -5.18
C HIS A 175 -0.77 24.43 -5.43
N ILE A 176 0.28 23.66 -5.78
CA ILE A 176 1.58 24.23 -6.17
C ILE A 176 1.42 25.17 -7.37
N LEU A 177 0.64 24.79 -8.38
CA LEU A 177 0.37 25.60 -9.57
C LEU A 177 -0.34 26.94 -9.26
N THR A 178 -1.10 27.03 -8.16
CA THR A 178 -1.68 28.33 -7.73
C THR A 178 -0.62 29.32 -7.26
N LEU A 179 0.49 28.83 -6.71
CA LEU A 179 1.60 29.64 -6.19
C LEU A 179 2.69 29.84 -7.25
N TYR A 180 2.90 28.84 -8.12
CA TYR A 180 3.90 28.82 -9.17
C TYR A 180 3.25 28.58 -10.54
N PRO A 181 2.49 29.55 -11.06
CA PRO A 181 1.74 29.40 -12.31
C PRO A 181 2.62 29.30 -13.56
N ASN A 182 3.93 29.53 -13.43
CA ASN A 182 4.91 29.41 -14.49
C ASN A 182 5.40 27.97 -14.73
N LEU A 183 5.03 27.01 -13.87
CA LEU A 183 5.28 25.59 -14.08
C LEU A 183 4.41 25.05 -15.22
N ASN A 184 4.91 24.05 -15.95
CA ASN A 184 4.10 23.36 -16.94
C ASN A 184 3.04 22.48 -16.26
N ALA A 185 1.80 22.98 -16.19
CA ALA A 185 0.68 22.30 -15.57
C ALA A 185 0.37 20.92 -16.21
N SER A 186 0.44 20.83 -17.54
CA SER A 186 0.15 19.57 -18.26
C SER A 186 1.19 18.51 -17.90
N LEU A 187 2.47 18.88 -17.91
CA LEU A 187 3.57 17.98 -17.55
C LEU A 187 3.47 17.53 -16.08
N LEU A 188 3.12 18.44 -15.18
CA LEU A 188 3.00 18.13 -13.75
C LEU A 188 1.82 17.19 -13.46
N TYR A 189 0.65 17.40 -14.08
CA TYR A 189 -0.47 16.47 -13.96
C TYR A 189 -0.19 15.12 -14.59
N SER A 190 0.48 15.07 -15.75
CA SER A 190 0.93 13.81 -16.34
C SER A 190 1.90 13.08 -15.42
N GLY A 191 2.88 13.78 -14.84
CA GLY A 191 3.79 13.22 -13.84
C GLY A 191 3.05 12.68 -12.62
N ALA A 192 2.10 13.43 -12.07
CA ALA A 192 1.32 13.00 -10.90
C ALA A 192 0.52 11.71 -11.15
N LEU A 193 -0.12 11.59 -12.32
CA LEU A 193 -0.89 10.39 -12.67
C LEU A 193 0.01 9.20 -13.03
N LEU A 194 1.22 9.46 -13.56
CA LEU A 194 2.08 8.41 -14.12
C LEU A 194 3.24 7.96 -13.22
N HIS A 195 3.64 8.73 -12.20
CA HIS A 195 4.87 8.49 -11.42
C HIS A 195 5.01 7.08 -10.87
N ASP A 196 3.89 6.51 -10.43
CA ASP A 196 3.82 5.22 -9.74
C ASP A 196 3.14 4.11 -10.55
N ILE A 197 2.89 4.30 -11.85
CA ILE A 197 2.11 3.33 -12.65
C ILE A 197 2.75 1.95 -12.70
N GLY A 198 4.08 1.86 -12.54
CA GLY A 198 4.76 0.57 -12.51
C GLY A 198 4.31 -0.33 -11.35
N LYS A 199 3.61 0.21 -10.34
CA LYS A 199 3.05 -0.58 -9.23
C LYS A 199 2.02 -1.61 -9.69
N ILE A 200 1.37 -1.39 -10.84
CA ILE A 200 0.42 -2.37 -11.43
C ILE A 200 1.11 -3.68 -11.88
N ASP A 201 2.41 -3.62 -12.15
CA ASP A 201 3.25 -4.76 -12.54
C ASP A 201 4.19 -5.19 -11.39
N GLU A 202 4.44 -4.30 -10.42
CA GLU A 202 5.24 -4.59 -9.23
C GLU A 202 4.51 -5.53 -8.27
N TYR A 203 3.21 -5.32 -8.07
CA TYR A 203 2.39 -6.08 -7.12
C TYR A 203 1.41 -7.02 -7.82
N ASP A 204 1.23 -8.21 -7.24
CA ASP A 204 0.13 -9.11 -7.60
C ASP A 204 -1.16 -8.65 -6.91
N VAL A 205 -2.06 -8.04 -7.67
CA VAL A 205 -3.38 -7.59 -7.18
C VAL A 205 -4.29 -8.76 -6.76
N ASN A 206 -4.02 -9.98 -7.24
CA ASN A 206 -4.76 -11.17 -6.82
C ASN A 206 -4.31 -11.71 -5.46
N SER A 207 -3.13 -11.28 -5.00
CA SER A 207 -2.64 -11.57 -3.67
C SER A 207 -3.30 -10.67 -2.63
N LEU A 208 -3.84 -11.28 -1.57
CA LEU A 208 -4.47 -10.56 -0.46
C LEU A 208 -3.48 -9.68 0.33
N THR A 209 -2.18 -9.96 0.21
CA THR A 209 -1.10 -9.25 0.89
C THR A 209 -0.25 -8.40 -0.06
N PHE A 210 -0.68 -8.24 -1.32
CA PHE A 210 0.05 -7.51 -2.36
C PHE A 210 1.49 -7.99 -2.50
N GLU A 211 1.66 -9.30 -2.73
CA GLU A 211 2.98 -9.88 -2.95
C GLU A 211 3.65 -9.25 -4.18
N LEU A 212 4.97 -9.06 -4.09
CA LEU A 212 5.75 -8.61 -5.22
C LEU A 212 5.79 -9.70 -6.30
N THR A 213 5.51 -9.31 -7.54
CA THR A 213 5.72 -10.17 -8.71
C THR A 213 7.22 -10.42 -8.93
N THR A 214 7.57 -11.40 -9.76
CA THR A 214 8.97 -11.61 -10.16
C THR A 214 9.56 -10.36 -10.82
N ARG A 215 8.78 -9.67 -11.67
CA ARG A 215 9.21 -8.41 -12.30
C ARG A 215 9.40 -7.31 -11.26
N GLY A 216 8.46 -7.15 -10.33
CA GLY A 216 8.56 -6.18 -9.23
C GLY A 216 9.82 -6.38 -8.39
N LYS A 217 10.16 -7.63 -8.02
CA LYS A 217 11.38 -7.94 -7.26
C LYS A 217 12.68 -7.66 -8.02
N LEU A 218 12.68 -7.80 -9.35
CA LEU A 218 13.88 -7.64 -10.17
C LEU A 218 14.10 -6.20 -10.64
N LEU A 219 13.02 -5.46 -10.92
CA LEU A 219 13.08 -4.18 -11.64
C LEU A 219 12.61 -2.98 -10.81
N GLY A 220 11.65 -3.19 -9.89
CA GLY A 220 10.97 -2.13 -9.15
C GLY A 220 10.02 -1.27 -10.01
N HIS A 221 9.04 -0.65 -9.36
CA HIS A 221 8.00 0.14 -10.05
C HIS A 221 8.53 1.32 -10.85
N ILE A 222 9.63 1.98 -10.46
CA ILE A 222 10.16 3.13 -11.21
C ILE A 222 10.62 2.69 -12.61
N SER A 223 11.42 1.62 -12.68
CA SER A 223 11.89 1.07 -13.95
C SER A 223 10.75 0.53 -14.80
N LEU A 224 9.79 -0.15 -14.16
CA LEU A 224 8.59 -0.68 -14.81
C LEU A 224 7.73 0.45 -15.39
N GLY A 225 7.47 1.51 -14.62
CA GLY A 225 6.68 2.65 -15.04
C GLY A 225 7.33 3.39 -16.21
N LYS A 226 8.67 3.58 -16.17
CA LYS A 226 9.40 4.12 -17.31
C LYS A 226 9.29 3.22 -18.54
N GLU A 227 9.45 1.90 -18.40
CA GLU A 227 9.31 0.94 -19.51
C GLU A 227 7.92 1.05 -20.16
N MET A 228 6.87 1.22 -19.35
CA MET A 228 5.50 1.39 -19.85
C MET A 228 5.33 2.70 -20.62
N ILE A 229 5.84 3.80 -20.09
CA ILE A 229 5.78 5.11 -20.75
C ILE A 229 6.56 5.11 -22.05
N ASP A 230 7.78 4.56 -22.06
CA ASP A 230 8.62 4.49 -23.26
C ASP A 230 7.92 3.76 -24.41
N LYS A 231 7.15 2.68 -24.11
CA LYS A 231 6.37 1.95 -25.12
C LYS A 231 5.28 2.83 -25.72
N GLU A 232 4.53 3.56 -24.90
CA GLU A 232 3.47 4.45 -25.38
C GLU A 232 4.04 5.66 -26.14
N LEU A 233 5.16 6.23 -25.69
CA LEU A 233 5.85 7.30 -26.40
C LEU A 233 6.30 6.86 -27.80
N ALA A 234 6.75 5.62 -27.96
CA ALA A 234 7.22 5.09 -29.24
C ALA A 234 6.11 4.89 -30.29
N VAL A 235 4.84 4.79 -29.86
CA VAL A 235 3.70 4.59 -30.77
C VAL A 235 2.95 5.89 -31.07
N ILE A 236 3.13 6.94 -30.26
CA ILE A 236 2.52 8.25 -30.51
C ILE A 236 3.30 8.97 -31.61
N ASP A 237 2.63 9.19 -32.74
CA ASP A 237 3.24 9.87 -33.88
C ASP A 237 3.76 11.27 -33.50
N CYS A 238 5.01 11.51 -33.90
CA CYS A 238 5.72 12.78 -33.74
C CYS A 238 5.77 13.32 -32.30
N PHE A 239 5.82 12.45 -31.27
CA PHE A 239 5.98 12.89 -29.87
C PHE A 239 7.29 13.72 -29.70
N PRO A 240 7.24 14.94 -29.13
CA PRO A 240 8.44 15.77 -28.97
C PRO A 240 9.47 15.11 -28.03
N GLU A 241 10.68 14.90 -28.53
CA GLU A 241 11.75 14.20 -27.80
C GLU A 241 12.08 14.88 -26.46
N GLU A 242 12.17 16.21 -26.44
CA GLU A 242 12.46 16.99 -25.23
C GLU A 242 11.37 16.80 -24.16
N LEU A 243 10.09 16.84 -24.57
CA LEU A 243 8.96 16.63 -23.65
C LEU A 243 8.93 15.19 -23.10
N GLY A 244 9.28 14.20 -23.93
CA GLY A 244 9.38 12.80 -23.51
C GLY A 244 10.53 12.59 -22.51
N MET A 245 11.62 13.32 -22.69
CA MET A 245 12.76 13.33 -21.78
C MET A 245 12.42 13.98 -20.44
N GLU A 246 11.71 15.12 -20.45
CA GLU A 246 11.23 15.78 -19.23
C GLU A 246 10.28 14.89 -18.43
N LEU A 247 9.30 14.27 -19.09
CA LEU A 247 8.40 13.30 -18.45
C LEU A 247 9.19 12.12 -17.89
N SER A 248 10.09 11.53 -18.66
CA SER A 248 10.95 10.44 -18.18
C SER A 248 11.75 10.85 -16.95
N HIS A 249 12.24 12.09 -16.89
CA HIS A 249 12.98 12.60 -15.74
C HIS A 249 12.09 12.78 -14.50
N LEU A 250 10.85 13.23 -14.65
CA LEU A 250 9.86 13.25 -13.57
C LEU A 250 9.70 11.85 -12.95
N ILE A 251 9.47 10.84 -13.78
CA ILE A 251 9.28 9.45 -13.32
C ILE A 251 10.56 8.89 -12.70
N LEU A 252 11.73 9.13 -13.30
CA LEU A 252 12.99 8.61 -12.77
C LEU A 252 13.49 9.31 -11.50
N SER A 253 12.90 10.45 -11.14
CA SER A 253 13.38 11.25 -10.01
C SER A 253 12.34 11.54 -8.93
N HIS A 254 11.11 11.03 -9.05
CA HIS A 254 10.02 11.37 -8.14
C HIS A 254 10.25 10.92 -6.68
N HIS A 255 11.12 9.93 -6.41
CA HIS A 255 11.55 9.59 -5.06
C HIS A 255 12.56 10.58 -4.44
N GLY A 256 13.05 11.55 -5.21
CA GLY A 256 13.87 12.67 -4.74
C GLY A 256 15.34 12.38 -4.50
N HIS A 257 15.64 11.31 -3.77
CA HIS A 257 17.00 10.98 -3.32
C HIS A 257 17.42 9.57 -3.72
N LYS A 258 18.69 9.42 -4.14
CA LYS A 258 19.27 8.12 -4.49
C LYS A 258 19.24 7.12 -3.32
N GLU A 259 19.42 7.62 -2.10
CA GLU A 259 19.33 6.82 -0.87
C GLU A 259 17.91 6.32 -0.59
N TRP A 260 16.88 6.92 -1.20
CA TRP A 260 15.49 6.48 -1.11
C TRP A 260 15.08 5.62 -2.31
N GLY A 261 16.05 5.13 -3.08
CA GLY A 261 15.83 4.27 -4.23
C GLY A 261 15.50 5.00 -5.53
N SER A 262 15.60 6.34 -5.56
CA SER A 262 15.43 7.10 -6.80
C SER A 262 16.61 6.86 -7.76
N PRO A 263 16.38 6.46 -9.03
CA PRO A 263 17.45 6.38 -10.02
C PRO A 263 18.24 7.68 -10.17
N GLU A 264 17.54 8.81 -10.18
CA GLU A 264 18.12 10.15 -10.23
C GLU A 264 17.46 11.12 -9.26
N VAL A 265 18.14 12.23 -8.97
CA VAL A 265 17.55 13.35 -8.21
C VAL A 265 16.77 14.29 -9.14
N PRO A 266 15.75 15.01 -8.65
CA PRO A 266 15.04 16.03 -9.42
C PRO A 266 16.00 17.12 -9.89
N LYS A 267 15.88 17.52 -11.16
CA LYS A 267 16.77 18.51 -11.81
C LYS A 267 16.02 19.57 -12.63
N THR A 268 14.71 19.43 -12.75
CA THR A 268 13.81 20.40 -13.36
C THR A 268 12.86 20.92 -12.29
N PHE A 269 12.23 22.07 -12.54
CA PHE A 269 11.34 22.69 -11.57
C PHE A 269 10.10 21.79 -11.35
N GLU A 270 9.55 21.22 -12.43
CA GLU A 270 8.44 20.28 -12.41
C GLU A 270 8.80 19.00 -11.64
N ALA A 271 9.98 18.41 -11.88
CA ALA A 271 10.41 17.22 -11.16
C ALA A 271 10.57 17.49 -9.66
N PHE A 272 11.09 18.66 -9.30
CA PHE A 272 11.24 19.05 -7.90
C PHE A 272 9.87 19.26 -7.24
N ALA A 273 8.93 19.90 -7.94
CA ALA A 273 7.56 20.07 -7.49
C ALA A 273 6.82 18.73 -7.31
N LEU A 274 6.93 17.81 -8.27
CA LEU A 274 6.31 16.49 -8.20
C LEU A 274 6.85 15.68 -7.02
N PHE A 275 8.17 15.60 -6.86
CA PHE A 275 8.79 14.92 -5.72
C PHE A 275 8.25 15.45 -4.39
N HIS A 276 8.15 16.77 -4.22
CA HIS A 276 7.65 17.34 -2.99
C HIS A 276 6.14 17.14 -2.79
N ALA A 277 5.34 17.11 -3.86
CA ALA A 277 3.93 16.75 -3.79
C ALA A 277 3.75 15.31 -3.29
N ASP A 278 4.46 14.36 -3.90
CA ASP A 278 4.47 12.94 -3.52
C ASP A 278 4.96 12.74 -2.07
N LEU A 279 6.13 13.30 -1.73
CA LEU A 279 6.68 13.19 -0.39
C LEU A 279 5.73 13.77 0.67
N THR A 280 5.05 14.89 0.37
CA THR A 280 4.11 15.51 1.29
C THR A 280 2.88 14.62 1.50
N SER A 281 2.30 14.09 0.43
CA SER A 281 1.23 13.09 0.46
C SER A 281 1.60 11.92 1.38
N ALA A 282 2.76 11.30 1.12
CA ALA A 282 3.24 10.15 1.88
C ALA A 282 3.44 10.46 3.37
N ARG A 283 4.10 11.57 3.69
CA ARG A 283 4.45 11.95 5.06
C ARG A 283 3.24 12.37 5.88
N LEU A 284 2.32 13.15 5.31
CA LEU A 284 1.11 13.57 6.02
C LEU A 284 0.18 12.39 6.31
N ASN A 285 -0.01 11.49 5.33
CA ASN A 285 -0.78 10.27 5.55
C ASN A 285 -0.16 9.40 6.64
N GLN A 286 1.16 9.26 6.64
CA GLN A 286 1.83 8.52 7.69
C GLN A 286 1.64 9.17 9.06
N PHE A 287 1.82 10.49 9.16
CA PHE A 287 1.65 11.23 10.39
C PHE A 287 0.22 11.09 10.95
N ALA A 288 -0.80 11.25 10.10
CA ALA A 288 -2.20 11.06 10.48
C ALA A 288 -2.49 9.64 11.00
N LYS A 289 -1.91 8.61 10.39
CA LYS A 289 -2.03 7.21 10.86
C LYS A 289 -1.39 6.99 12.23
N VAL A 290 -0.25 7.63 12.50
CA VAL A 290 0.43 7.54 13.81
C VAL A 290 -0.41 8.24 14.89
N VAL A 291 -0.95 9.43 14.58
CA VAL A 291 -1.82 10.18 15.49
C VAL A 291 -3.10 9.40 15.82
N SER A 292 -3.77 8.83 14.82
CA SER A 292 -5.02 8.10 15.04
C SER A 292 -4.85 6.85 15.90
N ARG A 293 -3.74 6.11 15.71
CA ARG A 293 -3.36 4.96 16.57
C ARG A 293 -3.03 5.37 18.00
N GLY A 294 -2.49 6.58 18.18
CA GLY A 294 -2.12 7.13 19.47
C GLY A 294 -3.26 7.86 20.19
N SER A 295 -4.48 7.91 19.65
CA SER A 295 -5.56 8.77 20.16
C SER A 295 -5.95 8.54 21.64
N ASP A 296 -5.66 7.37 22.20
CA ASP A 296 -5.87 7.06 23.63
C ASP A 296 -4.68 7.45 24.53
N ALA A 297 -3.55 7.87 23.96
CA ALA A 297 -2.33 8.20 24.69
C ALA A 297 -2.21 9.72 24.94
N THR A 298 -1.88 10.10 26.17
CA THR A 298 -1.51 11.47 26.51
C THR A 298 -0.01 11.67 26.33
N GLY A 299 0.41 12.63 25.50
CA GLY A 299 1.81 13.02 25.36
C GLY A 299 2.44 12.58 24.03
N TRP A 300 3.26 11.53 24.05
CA TRP A 300 4.04 11.10 22.89
C TRP A 300 3.65 9.70 22.42
N THR A 301 3.69 9.47 21.11
CA THR A 301 3.65 8.12 20.55
C THR A 301 4.97 7.40 20.79
N GLU A 302 4.96 6.08 20.65
CA GLU A 302 6.19 5.33 20.42
C GLU A 302 6.94 5.86 19.18
N TRP A 303 8.24 5.57 19.11
CA TRP A 303 9.09 5.98 17.99
C TRP A 303 8.61 5.36 16.68
N ASP A 304 8.20 6.20 15.72
CA ASP A 304 7.90 5.73 14.37
C ASP A 304 9.18 5.72 13.53
N ARG A 305 9.55 4.53 13.04
CA ARG A 305 10.79 4.32 12.28
C ARG A 305 10.79 4.98 10.91
N LEU A 306 9.63 5.12 10.24
CA LEU A 306 9.64 5.71 8.91
C LEU A 306 9.65 7.24 9.03
N LEU A 307 8.93 7.83 10.00
CA LEU A 307 8.99 9.28 10.30
C LEU A 307 10.29 9.70 11.00
N ASP A 308 11.03 8.73 11.53
CA ASP A 308 12.25 8.92 12.32
C ASP A 308 12.02 9.87 13.49
N ARG A 309 10.88 9.71 14.17
CA ARG A 309 10.48 10.51 15.34
C ARG A 309 9.35 9.86 16.12
N SER A 310 9.22 10.23 17.39
CA SER A 310 7.94 10.16 18.11
C SER A 310 7.07 11.34 17.72
N VAL A 311 5.76 11.10 17.60
CA VAL A 311 4.78 12.15 17.33
C VAL A 311 4.22 12.66 18.65
N PHE A 312 4.16 13.97 18.79
CA PHE A 312 3.53 14.59 19.94
C PHE A 312 2.01 14.72 19.70
N LEU A 313 1.21 14.18 20.62
CA LEU A 313 -0.25 14.13 20.56
C LEU A 313 -0.93 15.32 21.25
N GLY A 314 -0.14 16.24 21.83
CA GLY A 314 -0.61 17.55 22.29
C GLY A 314 -0.48 17.82 23.79
N LEU A 315 -0.64 19.10 24.15
CA LEU A 315 -0.78 19.62 25.52
C LEU A 315 -2.22 20.14 25.81
N VAL A 316 -3.16 20.01 24.88
CA VAL A 316 -4.47 20.68 24.94
C VAL A 316 -5.58 19.75 24.43
N ASN A 317 -6.57 19.47 25.28
CA ASN A 317 -7.87 18.96 24.84
C ASN A 317 -8.45 19.99 23.88
N ALA A 318 -8.74 19.60 22.64
CA ALA A 318 -9.50 20.44 21.72
C ALA A 318 -10.71 21.00 22.48
N ASP A 319 -10.80 22.33 22.55
CA ASP A 319 -11.86 23.01 23.26
C ASP A 319 -13.21 22.44 22.84
N THR A 320 -14.00 22.07 23.83
CA THR A 320 -15.45 21.98 23.73
C THR A 320 -15.97 23.33 23.26
N GLY A 321 -16.27 23.45 21.97
CA GLY A 321 -16.95 24.57 21.34
C GLY A 321 -17.93 24.07 20.30
#